data_AF-R9L9J9-F1
#
_entry.id   AF-R9L9J9-F1
#
_cell.length_a   1.000
_cell.length_b   1.000
_cell.length_c   1.000
_cell.angle_alpha   90.00
_cell.angle_beta   90.00
_cell.angle_gamma   90.00
#
_symmetry.space_group_name_H-M   'P 1'
#
loop_
_entity.id
_entity.type
_entity.pdbx_description
1 polymer ?
#
loop_
_entity_poly.entity_id
_entity_poly.type
_entity_poly.pdbx_seq_one_letter_code
_entity_poly.pdbx_strand_id
1 'polypeptide(L)'
;MAKTAFLFSGQGSQYPGMGKELYEAFPAARAVYECGGDILGFDLAKLSFEGDEASLAQTKVSQPAIFAVSMAAYAVVSEFLQPDAFAGHSLGEYAALTAAGAFSLEDGFRVIGARAAAMQRAADANPGSMFAIVGSDEQTVSRVCEETPGYLLPVNFNSLSQTVIAGEVEAAQAAADRLAGMGAKAVKLAVSSAFHSRMMAPAAEEFRAAIADVKTNPLSKPFYSNLNAKPLDPDTDLVEYLATHLISPVRFHEEVSAMLSDGIERFVELGPNKVLTMLVKRGFKQASAMNVENLKTLEKLKGSL
;
A
#
# COMPACT_ATOMS: atom_id res chain seq x y z
N MET A 1 -20.95 19.22 0.11
CA MET A 1 -20.73 17.81 0.47
C MET A 1 -19.30 17.68 0.97
N ALA A 2 -19.04 16.81 1.96
CA ALA A 2 -17.67 16.55 2.40
C ALA A 2 -16.84 15.98 1.25
N LYS A 3 -15.61 16.48 1.06
CA LYS A 3 -14.72 15.94 0.03
C LYS A 3 -14.32 14.51 0.38
N THR A 4 -14.17 13.67 -0.64
CA THR A 4 -13.89 12.25 -0.51
C THR A 4 -12.51 11.90 -1.05
N ALA A 5 -11.68 11.21 -0.27
CA ALA A 5 -10.48 10.56 -0.79
C ALA A 5 -10.68 9.06 -0.97
N PHE A 6 -10.14 8.52 -2.06
CA PHE A 6 -9.97 7.08 -2.21
C PHE A 6 -8.60 6.66 -1.69
N LEU A 7 -8.59 5.67 -0.80
CA LEU A 7 -7.40 5.06 -0.23
C LEU A 7 -7.21 3.67 -0.82
N PHE A 8 -5.97 3.28 -1.10
CA PHE A 8 -5.69 1.99 -1.72
C PHE A 8 -4.82 1.12 -0.80
N SER A 9 -5.26 -0.12 -0.57
CA SER A 9 -4.65 -1.05 0.39
C SER A 9 -3.20 -1.41 0.03
N GLY A 10 -2.35 -1.55 1.05
CA GLY A 10 -0.96 -2.00 0.92
C GLY A 10 -0.77 -3.50 1.16
N GLN A 11 0.48 -3.97 1.07
CA GLN A 11 0.84 -5.37 1.34
C GLN A 11 0.57 -5.75 2.81
N GLY A 12 0.16 -7.00 3.04
CA GLY A 12 -0.30 -7.50 4.35
C GLY A 12 -1.83 -7.48 4.50
N SER A 13 -2.54 -6.94 3.52
CA SER A 13 -4.00 -6.91 3.46
C SER A 13 -4.62 -8.10 2.72
N GLN A 14 -3.82 -8.88 2.01
CA GLN A 14 -4.28 -10.02 1.21
C GLN A 14 -4.80 -11.18 2.07
N TYR A 15 -5.77 -11.92 1.52
CA TYR A 15 -6.28 -13.16 2.08
C TYR A 15 -6.86 -14.06 0.96
N PRO A 16 -6.85 -15.39 1.12
CA PRO A 16 -7.47 -16.30 0.14
C PRO A 16 -8.95 -15.98 -0.10
N GLY A 17 -9.35 -15.86 -1.37
CA GLY A 17 -10.74 -15.55 -1.74
C GLY A 17 -11.04 -14.06 -1.92
N MET A 18 -10.06 -13.17 -1.70
CA MET A 18 -10.25 -11.74 -1.89
C MET A 18 -10.65 -11.36 -3.32
N GLY A 19 -11.53 -10.37 -3.47
CA GLY A 19 -11.98 -9.86 -4.77
C GLY A 19 -12.93 -10.77 -5.57
N LYS A 20 -13.11 -12.04 -5.17
CA LYS A 20 -13.94 -13.01 -5.89
C LYS A 20 -15.37 -12.53 -6.10
N GLU A 21 -16.02 -12.00 -5.07
CA GLU A 21 -17.41 -11.54 -5.19
C GLU A 21 -17.55 -10.38 -6.18
N LEU A 22 -16.57 -9.46 -6.22
CA LEU A 22 -16.58 -8.34 -7.18
C LEU A 22 -16.36 -8.86 -8.60
N TYR A 23 -15.40 -9.77 -8.79
CA TYR A 23 -15.11 -10.43 -10.06
C TYR A 23 -16.32 -11.19 -10.65
N GLU A 24 -17.06 -11.88 -9.80
CA GLU A 24 -18.25 -12.65 -10.21
C GLU A 24 -19.42 -11.72 -10.57
N ALA A 25 -19.63 -10.65 -9.79
CA ALA A 25 -20.79 -9.77 -9.92
C ALA A 25 -20.65 -8.68 -11.00
N PHE A 26 -19.44 -8.18 -11.26
CA PHE A 26 -19.23 -7.00 -12.11
C PHE A 26 -18.31 -7.28 -13.31
N PRO A 27 -18.77 -7.09 -14.56
CA PRO A 27 -17.93 -7.23 -15.74
C PRO A 27 -16.67 -6.34 -15.72
N ALA A 28 -16.77 -5.12 -15.18
CA ALA A 28 -15.63 -4.22 -15.06
C ALA A 28 -14.54 -4.75 -14.10
N ALA A 29 -14.94 -5.38 -13.00
CA ALA A 29 -14.01 -6.06 -12.09
C ALA A 29 -13.38 -7.28 -12.74
N ARG A 30 -14.15 -8.06 -13.53
CA ARG A 30 -13.61 -9.19 -14.29
C ARG A 30 -12.54 -8.77 -15.28
N ALA A 31 -12.79 -7.72 -16.05
CA ALA A 31 -11.84 -7.18 -17.01
C ALA A 31 -10.51 -6.76 -16.38
N VAL A 32 -10.52 -6.31 -15.12
CA VAL A 32 -9.28 -6.01 -14.36
C VAL A 32 -8.42 -7.26 -14.16
N TYR A 33 -9.02 -8.37 -13.74
CA TYR A 33 -8.29 -9.62 -13.52
C TYR A 33 -7.81 -10.24 -14.84
N GLU A 34 -8.62 -10.17 -15.90
CA GLU A 34 -8.23 -10.62 -17.24
C GLU A 34 -7.03 -9.84 -17.76
N CYS A 35 -7.09 -8.50 -17.71
CA CYS A 35 -5.96 -7.63 -18.07
C CYS A 35 -4.70 -7.95 -17.25
N GLY A 36 -4.83 -8.13 -15.94
CA GLY A 36 -3.70 -8.46 -15.07
C GLY A 36 -3.09 -9.82 -15.41
N GLY A 37 -3.93 -10.82 -15.68
CA GLY A 37 -3.48 -12.15 -16.09
C GLY A 37 -2.73 -12.14 -17.42
N ASP A 38 -3.23 -11.42 -18.42
CA ASP A 38 -2.61 -11.27 -19.73
C ASP A 38 -1.25 -10.58 -19.66
N ILE A 39 -1.13 -9.51 -18.84
CA ILE A 39 0.11 -8.74 -18.70
C ILE A 39 1.17 -9.52 -17.89
N LEU A 40 0.76 -10.23 -16.83
CA LEU A 40 1.68 -10.89 -15.92
C LEU A 40 2.03 -12.33 -16.34
N GLY A 41 1.25 -12.93 -17.24
CA GLY A 41 1.47 -14.27 -17.76
C GLY A 41 1.08 -15.41 -16.80
N PHE A 42 0.19 -15.14 -15.83
CA PHE A 42 -0.35 -16.16 -14.92
C PHE A 42 -1.79 -15.87 -14.53
N ASP A 43 -2.51 -16.89 -14.07
CA ASP A 43 -3.92 -16.77 -13.66
C ASP A 43 -4.05 -16.03 -12.31
N LEU A 44 -4.16 -14.71 -12.39
CA LEU A 44 -4.24 -13.82 -11.24
C LEU A 44 -5.53 -14.02 -10.43
N ALA A 45 -6.63 -14.34 -11.11
CA ALA A 45 -7.91 -14.62 -10.47
C ALA A 45 -7.81 -15.89 -9.62
N LYS A 46 -7.36 -17.00 -10.21
CA LYS A 46 -7.18 -18.26 -9.49
C LYS A 46 -6.23 -18.11 -8.30
N LEU A 47 -5.10 -17.43 -8.46
CA LEU A 47 -4.18 -17.19 -7.34
C LEU A 47 -4.82 -16.36 -6.22
N SER A 48 -5.59 -15.33 -6.57
CA SER A 48 -6.28 -14.49 -5.58
C SER A 48 -7.40 -15.23 -4.84
N PHE A 49 -8.09 -16.15 -5.53
CA PHE A 49 -9.30 -16.79 -5.01
C PHE A 49 -9.02 -18.12 -4.31
N GLU A 50 -8.07 -18.90 -4.82
CA GLU A 50 -7.80 -20.27 -4.41
C GLU A 50 -6.39 -20.45 -3.83
N GLY A 51 -5.51 -19.45 -3.97
CA GLY A 51 -4.17 -19.49 -3.42
C GLY A 51 -4.19 -19.59 -1.89
N ASP A 52 -3.30 -20.40 -1.34
CA ASP A 52 -3.09 -20.46 0.11
C ASP A 52 -2.35 -19.22 0.64
N GLU A 53 -2.34 -19.05 1.96
CA GLU A 53 -1.68 -17.91 2.60
C GLU A 53 -0.19 -17.82 2.27
N ALA A 54 0.49 -18.97 2.15
CA ALA A 54 1.93 -19.01 1.86
C ALA A 54 2.23 -18.55 0.43
N SER A 55 1.42 -18.96 -0.54
CA SER A 55 1.55 -18.55 -1.94
C SER A 55 1.25 -17.07 -2.10
N LEU A 56 0.17 -16.59 -1.46
CA LEU A 56 -0.19 -15.18 -1.45
C LEU A 56 0.82 -14.31 -0.69
N ALA A 57 1.54 -14.84 0.31
CA ALA A 57 2.55 -14.08 1.04
C ALA A 57 3.80 -13.74 0.21
N GLN A 58 4.05 -14.44 -0.89
CA GLN A 58 5.16 -14.10 -1.79
C GLN A 58 4.93 -12.71 -2.38
N THR A 59 5.93 -11.84 -2.32
CA THR A 59 5.81 -10.42 -2.72
C THR A 59 5.43 -10.29 -4.19
N LYS A 60 6.01 -11.13 -5.05
CA LYS A 60 5.69 -11.23 -6.49
C LYS A 60 4.23 -11.63 -6.78
N VAL A 61 3.51 -12.19 -5.81
CA VAL A 61 2.10 -12.59 -5.93
C VAL A 61 1.18 -11.61 -5.19
N SER A 62 1.47 -11.30 -3.93
CA SER A 62 0.64 -10.40 -3.10
C SER A 62 0.45 -9.03 -3.75
N GLN A 63 1.53 -8.41 -4.25
CA GLN A 63 1.43 -7.04 -4.75
C GLN A 63 0.51 -6.94 -5.97
N PRO A 64 0.68 -7.74 -7.05
CA PRO A 64 -0.28 -7.73 -8.16
C PRO A 64 -1.70 -8.14 -7.77
N ALA A 65 -1.85 -9.09 -6.84
CA ALA A 65 -3.18 -9.55 -6.41
C ALA A 65 -3.95 -8.47 -5.63
N ILE A 66 -3.29 -7.77 -4.71
CA ILE A 66 -3.88 -6.63 -3.98
C ILE A 66 -4.17 -5.46 -4.94
N PHE A 67 -3.27 -5.19 -5.89
CA PHE A 67 -3.50 -4.19 -6.94
C PHE A 67 -4.77 -4.52 -7.74
N ALA A 68 -4.95 -5.78 -8.16
CA ALA A 68 -6.14 -6.21 -8.90
C ALA A 68 -7.43 -6.05 -8.09
N VAL A 69 -7.45 -6.45 -6.81
CA VAL A 69 -8.62 -6.23 -5.94
C VAL A 69 -8.93 -4.73 -5.82
N SER A 70 -7.90 -3.90 -5.65
CA SER A 70 -8.08 -2.45 -5.49
C SER A 70 -8.61 -1.79 -6.77
N MET A 71 -8.10 -2.19 -7.94
CA MET A 71 -8.57 -1.72 -9.24
C MET A 71 -9.97 -2.26 -9.58
N ALA A 72 -10.30 -3.49 -9.18
CA ALA A 72 -11.64 -4.05 -9.32
C ALA A 72 -12.66 -3.30 -8.46
N ALA A 73 -12.32 -2.98 -7.21
CA ALA A 73 -13.15 -2.14 -6.35
C ALA A 73 -13.31 -0.73 -6.92
N TYR A 74 -12.23 -0.12 -7.43
CA TYR A 74 -12.27 1.18 -8.09
C TYR A 74 -13.17 1.20 -9.33
N ALA A 75 -13.06 0.18 -10.18
CA ALA A 75 -13.86 0.06 -11.39
C ALA A 75 -15.38 0.06 -11.10
N VAL A 76 -15.79 -0.49 -9.96
CA VAL A 76 -17.21 -0.52 -9.53
C VAL A 76 -17.61 0.77 -8.80
N VAL A 77 -16.79 1.24 -7.86
CA VAL A 77 -17.13 2.40 -7.03
C VAL A 77 -17.14 3.70 -7.83
N SER A 78 -16.23 3.85 -8.79
CA SER A 78 -16.13 5.05 -9.62
C SER A 78 -17.35 5.30 -10.52
N GLU A 79 -18.22 4.29 -10.74
CA GLU A 79 -19.46 4.46 -11.51
C GLU A 79 -20.48 5.37 -10.82
N PHE A 80 -20.45 5.46 -9.49
CA PHE A 80 -21.45 6.21 -8.71
C PHE A 80 -20.85 7.17 -7.67
N LEU A 81 -19.55 7.07 -7.39
CA LEU A 81 -18.85 7.97 -6.46
C LEU A 81 -17.51 8.39 -7.06
N GLN A 82 -17.31 9.70 -7.20
CA GLN A 82 -16.05 10.27 -7.70
C GLN A 82 -15.21 10.79 -6.52
N PRO A 83 -13.89 10.54 -6.50
CA PRO A 83 -13.01 11.08 -5.48
C PRO A 83 -12.59 12.53 -5.79
N ASP A 84 -12.28 13.26 -4.73
CA ASP A 84 -11.60 14.55 -4.76
C ASP A 84 -10.08 14.41 -4.62
N ALA A 85 -9.59 13.29 -4.11
CA ALA A 85 -8.17 12.97 -3.99
C ALA A 85 -7.90 11.46 -3.93
N PHE A 86 -6.66 11.08 -4.19
CA PHE A 86 -6.15 9.71 -4.13
C PHE A 86 -4.97 9.63 -3.15
N ALA A 87 -4.86 8.51 -2.44
CA ALA A 87 -3.68 8.15 -1.67
C ALA A 87 -3.62 6.63 -1.50
N GLY A 88 -2.47 6.08 -1.14
CA GLY A 88 -2.35 4.64 -0.96
C GLY A 88 -1.22 4.30 0.00
N HIS A 89 -1.25 3.11 0.56
CA HIS A 89 -0.19 2.69 1.50
C HIS A 89 0.84 1.82 0.79
N SER A 90 2.07 2.31 0.64
CA SER A 90 3.15 1.59 -0.06
C SER A 90 2.69 1.18 -1.47
N LEU A 91 2.57 -0.12 -1.75
CA LEU A 91 1.95 -0.69 -2.95
C LEU A 91 0.64 0.03 -3.36
N GLY A 92 -0.17 0.48 -2.39
CA GLY A 92 -1.42 1.17 -2.67
C GLY A 92 -1.24 2.42 -3.54
N GLU A 93 -0.09 3.10 -3.46
CA GLU A 93 0.20 4.26 -4.32
C GLU A 93 0.14 3.92 -5.81
N TYR A 94 0.50 2.69 -6.19
CA TYR A 94 0.50 2.26 -7.59
C TYR A 94 -0.94 2.15 -8.11
N ALA A 95 -1.84 1.59 -7.31
CA ALA A 95 -3.25 1.54 -7.63
C ALA A 95 -3.88 2.94 -7.60
N ALA A 96 -3.51 3.79 -6.65
CA ALA A 96 -3.95 5.18 -6.57
C ALA A 96 -3.48 6.02 -7.77
N LEU A 97 -2.23 5.89 -8.21
CA LEU A 97 -1.70 6.55 -9.41
C LEU A 97 -2.41 6.05 -10.69
N THR A 98 -2.65 4.73 -10.79
CA THR A 98 -3.40 4.16 -11.92
C THR A 98 -4.83 4.69 -11.94
N ALA A 99 -5.52 4.70 -10.80
CA ALA A 99 -6.87 5.26 -10.65
C ALA A 99 -6.93 6.76 -10.94
N ALA A 100 -5.89 7.51 -10.56
CA ALA A 100 -5.73 8.93 -10.85
C ALA A 100 -5.41 9.21 -12.34
N GLY A 101 -5.15 8.18 -13.15
CA GLY A 101 -4.89 8.28 -14.59
C GLY A 101 -3.43 8.41 -14.98
N ALA A 102 -2.48 8.27 -14.04
CA ALA A 102 -1.05 8.29 -14.34
C ALA A 102 -0.68 7.21 -15.35
N PHE A 103 -1.26 6.02 -15.18
CA PHE A 103 -1.04 4.84 -15.99
C PHE A 103 -2.34 4.35 -16.61
N SER A 104 -2.25 3.70 -17.77
CA SER A 104 -3.30 2.79 -18.22
C SER A 104 -3.42 1.61 -17.24
N LEU A 105 -4.49 0.81 -17.33
CA LEU A 105 -4.60 -0.37 -16.48
C LEU A 105 -3.51 -1.39 -16.79
N GLU A 106 -3.20 -1.56 -18.08
CA GLU A 106 -2.15 -2.41 -18.60
C GLU A 106 -0.78 -1.98 -18.06
N ASP A 107 -0.47 -0.68 -18.13
CA ASP A 107 0.78 -0.13 -17.60
C ASP A 107 0.84 -0.21 -16.08
N GLY A 108 -0.29 -0.01 -15.39
CA GLY A 108 -0.40 -0.23 -13.95
C GLY A 108 0.02 -1.65 -13.55
N PHE A 109 -0.43 -2.66 -14.31
CA PHE A 109 0.00 -4.06 -14.12
C PHE A 109 1.47 -4.29 -14.47
N ARG A 110 2.00 -3.66 -15.54
CA ARG A 110 3.44 -3.74 -15.87
C ARG A 110 4.29 -3.17 -14.74
N VAL A 111 3.95 -1.98 -14.25
CA VAL A 111 4.66 -1.29 -13.18
C VAL A 111 4.60 -2.10 -11.89
N ILE A 112 3.41 -2.57 -11.45
CA ILE A 112 3.33 -3.32 -10.20
C ILE A 112 4.00 -4.69 -10.30
N GLY A 113 3.94 -5.34 -11.46
CA GLY A 113 4.67 -6.58 -11.73
C GLY A 113 6.19 -6.38 -11.64
N ALA A 114 6.72 -5.31 -12.25
CA ALA A 114 8.14 -4.97 -12.18
C ALA A 114 8.59 -4.70 -10.73
N ARG A 115 7.81 -3.91 -9.98
CA ARG A 115 8.07 -3.63 -8.56
C ARG A 115 8.12 -4.91 -7.73
N ALA A 116 7.09 -5.73 -7.85
CA ALA A 116 6.93 -6.94 -7.06
C ALA A 116 8.08 -7.94 -7.31
N ALA A 117 8.50 -8.06 -8.57
CA ALA A 117 9.61 -8.91 -8.98
C ALA A 117 10.97 -8.40 -8.44
N ALA A 118 11.25 -7.10 -8.58
CA ALA A 118 12.49 -6.49 -8.09
C ALA A 118 12.60 -6.59 -6.55
N MET A 119 11.52 -6.27 -5.84
CA MET A 119 11.47 -6.37 -4.37
C MET A 119 11.62 -7.83 -3.89
N GLN A 120 11.02 -8.80 -4.58
CA GLN A 120 11.22 -10.22 -4.24
C GLN A 120 12.67 -10.64 -4.42
N ARG A 121 13.32 -10.28 -5.54
CA ARG A 121 14.74 -10.61 -5.77
C ARG A 121 15.65 -9.98 -4.71
N ALA A 122 15.42 -8.71 -4.35
CA ALA A 122 16.18 -8.06 -3.30
C ALA A 122 15.95 -8.71 -1.92
N ALA A 123 14.72 -9.15 -1.63
CA ALA A 123 14.41 -9.91 -0.41
C ALA A 123 15.14 -11.25 -0.35
N ASP A 124 15.22 -11.97 -1.47
CA ASP A 124 15.89 -13.27 -1.56
C ASP A 124 17.42 -13.10 -1.45
N ALA A 125 17.98 -12.02 -2.00
CA ALA A 125 19.42 -11.74 -1.99
C ALA A 125 19.92 -11.13 -0.67
N ASN A 126 19.10 -10.30 -0.01
CA ASN A 126 19.46 -9.60 1.22
C ASN A 126 18.32 -9.68 2.23
N PRO A 127 18.27 -10.75 3.05
CA PRO A 127 17.22 -10.95 4.04
C PRO A 127 17.19 -9.84 5.09
N GLY A 128 15.99 -9.45 5.48
CA GLY A 128 15.74 -8.46 6.53
C GLY A 128 14.51 -8.84 7.34
N SER A 129 14.12 -7.98 8.27
CA SER A 129 12.88 -8.17 9.03
C SER A 129 12.17 -6.86 9.30
N MET A 130 10.85 -6.95 9.42
CA MET A 130 10.00 -5.83 9.77
C MET A 130 9.12 -6.18 10.97
N PHE A 131 8.95 -5.24 11.89
CA PHE A 131 8.07 -5.37 13.04
C PHE A 131 7.13 -4.18 13.14
N ALA A 132 5.84 -4.44 13.25
CA ALA A 132 4.88 -3.43 13.66
C ALA A 132 4.98 -3.24 15.18
N ILE A 133 5.27 -2.01 15.59
CA ILE A 133 5.34 -1.56 16.97
C ILE A 133 4.06 -0.78 17.26
N VAL A 134 3.25 -1.28 18.20
CA VAL A 134 1.96 -0.70 18.56
C VAL A 134 1.98 -0.29 20.03
N GLY A 135 1.53 0.92 20.34
CA GLY A 135 1.49 1.45 21.70
C GLY A 135 2.75 2.21 22.13
N SER A 136 3.59 2.65 21.18
CA SER A 136 4.75 3.52 21.44
C SER A 136 4.79 4.66 20.42
N ASP A 137 5.26 5.83 20.86
CA ASP A 137 5.41 7.01 20.02
C ASP A 137 6.65 6.92 19.11
N GLU A 138 6.64 7.70 18.03
CA GLU A 138 7.71 7.75 17.03
C GLU A 138 9.08 8.09 17.62
N GLN A 139 9.16 9.02 18.59
CA GLN A 139 10.43 9.47 19.16
C GLN A 139 11.09 8.34 19.94
N THR A 140 10.30 7.63 20.74
CA THR A 140 10.75 6.45 21.47
C THR A 140 11.23 5.34 20.52
N VAL A 141 10.46 5.03 19.48
CA VAL A 141 10.82 4.01 18.49
C VAL A 141 12.10 4.38 17.73
N SER A 142 12.23 5.64 17.30
CA SER A 142 13.40 6.13 16.57
C SER A 142 14.66 6.04 17.42
N ARG A 143 14.60 6.52 18.67
CA ARG A 143 15.72 6.40 19.62
C ARG A 143 16.14 4.95 19.84
N VAL A 144 15.18 4.02 20.00
CA VAL A 144 15.52 2.61 20.17
C VAL A 144 16.20 2.05 18.93
N CYS A 145 15.76 2.42 17.73
CA CYS A 145 16.43 2.01 16.48
C CYS A 145 17.86 2.55 16.41
N GLU A 146 18.08 3.83 16.70
CA GLU A 146 19.40 4.47 16.69
C GLU A 146 20.38 3.85 17.70
N GLU A 147 19.89 3.49 18.89
CA GLU A 147 20.70 2.87 19.95
C GLU A 147 20.93 1.36 19.73
N THR A 148 20.22 0.73 18.79
CA THR A 148 20.34 -0.70 18.50
C THR A 148 21.49 -0.94 17.53
N PRO A 149 22.50 -1.77 17.86
CA PRO A 149 23.58 -2.11 16.95
C PRO A 149 23.06 -2.80 15.68
N GLY A 150 23.59 -2.40 14.52
CA GLY A 150 23.18 -2.89 13.20
C GLY A 150 22.40 -1.84 12.40
N TYR A 151 21.95 -2.21 11.21
CA TYR A 151 21.09 -1.34 10.40
C TYR A 151 19.62 -1.56 10.72
N LEU A 152 18.97 -0.53 11.27
CA LEU A 152 17.55 -0.53 11.61
C LEU A 152 17.00 0.90 11.60
N LEU A 153 15.79 1.10 11.09
CA LEU A 153 15.09 2.37 11.17
C LEU A 153 13.56 2.20 11.17
N PRO A 154 12.80 3.21 11.64
CA PRO A 154 11.38 3.34 11.35
C PRO A 154 11.15 3.57 9.85
N VAL A 155 10.18 2.84 9.27
CA VAL A 155 9.89 2.88 7.82
C VAL A 155 8.41 3.06 7.49
N ASN A 156 7.49 2.88 8.43
CA ASN A 156 6.08 3.26 8.25
C ASN A 156 5.58 3.99 9.49
N PHE A 157 4.97 5.16 9.30
CA PHE A 157 4.37 5.99 10.33
C PHE A 157 2.85 5.97 10.14
N ASN A 158 2.19 4.98 10.72
CA ASN A 158 0.80 4.65 10.42
C ASN A 158 -0.21 5.34 11.34
N SER A 159 0.21 5.68 12.57
CA SER A 159 -0.52 6.51 13.52
C SER A 159 0.44 7.02 14.60
N LEU A 160 -0.03 7.93 15.46
CA LEU A 160 0.73 8.43 16.62
C LEU A 160 1.29 7.34 17.55
N SER A 161 0.72 6.13 17.53
CA SER A 161 1.16 5.01 18.35
C SER A 161 1.37 3.72 17.56
N GLN A 162 1.52 3.79 16.24
CA GLN A 162 1.82 2.63 15.40
C GLN A 162 2.88 2.98 14.36
N THR A 163 4.05 2.38 14.54
CA THR A 163 5.21 2.52 13.65
C THR A 163 5.65 1.14 13.20
N VAL A 164 6.23 1.02 12.00
CA VAL A 164 6.92 -0.20 11.58
C VAL A 164 8.41 0.08 11.53
N ILE A 165 9.20 -0.80 12.13
CA ILE A 165 10.67 -0.78 12.03
C ILE A 165 11.12 -1.83 11.02
N ALA A 166 12.19 -1.56 10.29
CA ALA A 166 12.75 -2.46 9.30
C ALA A 166 14.27 -2.40 9.27
N GLY A 167 14.93 -3.54 9.07
CA GLY A 167 16.38 -3.58 8.99
C GLY A 167 16.93 -5.00 8.95
N GLU A 168 18.18 -5.13 9.39
CA GLU A 168 18.84 -6.41 9.64
C GLU A 168 18.02 -7.25 10.63
N VAL A 169 18.03 -8.57 10.43
CA VAL A 169 17.14 -9.50 11.15
C VAL A 169 17.37 -9.42 12.67
N GLU A 170 18.64 -9.46 13.08
CA GLU A 170 19.05 -9.43 14.48
C GLU A 170 18.77 -8.07 15.13
N ALA A 171 19.06 -6.97 14.41
CA ALA A 171 18.79 -5.61 14.89
C ALA A 171 17.29 -5.38 15.08
N ALA A 172 16.48 -5.77 14.10
CA ALA A 172 15.02 -5.63 14.17
C ALA A 172 14.42 -6.45 15.32
N GLN A 173 14.89 -7.67 15.54
CA GLN A 173 14.46 -8.51 16.66
C GLN A 173 14.85 -7.90 18.01
N ALA A 174 16.10 -7.45 18.17
CA ALA A 174 16.58 -6.84 19.41
C ALA A 174 15.80 -5.57 19.79
N ALA A 175 15.54 -4.70 18.81
CA ALA A 175 14.73 -3.51 19.02
C ALA A 175 13.27 -3.84 19.34
N ALA A 176 12.68 -4.84 18.65
CA ALA A 176 11.33 -5.32 18.93
C ALA A 176 11.18 -5.83 20.37
N ASP A 177 12.13 -6.64 20.84
CA ASP A 177 12.14 -7.17 22.21
C ASP A 177 12.32 -6.05 23.24
N ARG A 178 13.19 -5.07 22.95
CA ARG A 178 13.39 -3.90 23.80
C ARG A 178 12.13 -3.06 23.91
N LEU A 179 11.47 -2.75 22.79
CA LEU A 179 10.22 -2.00 22.76
C LEU A 179 9.09 -2.77 23.46
N ALA A 180 9.06 -4.10 23.33
CA ALA A 180 8.12 -4.94 24.07
C ALA A 180 8.36 -4.87 25.58
N GLY A 181 9.62 -4.89 26.03
CA GLY A 181 10.00 -4.65 27.42
C GLY A 181 9.61 -3.27 27.96
N MET A 182 9.41 -2.29 27.08
CA MET A 182 8.93 -0.94 27.39
C MET A 182 7.40 -0.82 27.36
N GLY A 183 6.67 -1.92 27.15
CA GLY A 183 5.21 -1.97 27.17
C GLY A 183 4.52 -1.83 25.81
N ALA A 184 5.28 -1.71 24.72
CA ALA A 184 4.72 -1.77 23.37
C ALA A 184 4.36 -3.21 22.99
N LYS A 185 3.47 -3.39 22.02
CA LYS A 185 3.29 -4.67 21.34
C LYS A 185 4.16 -4.66 20.08
N ALA A 186 5.10 -5.61 19.98
CA ALA A 186 5.86 -5.85 18.76
C ALA A 186 5.29 -7.06 18.00
N VAL A 187 4.98 -6.89 16.72
CA VAL A 187 4.44 -7.96 15.86
C VAL A 187 5.34 -8.12 14.65
N LYS A 188 5.96 -9.29 14.51
CA LYS A 188 6.74 -9.63 13.32
C LYS A 188 5.83 -9.66 12.10
N LEU A 189 6.18 -8.94 11.05
CA LEU A 189 5.45 -8.96 9.79
C LEU A 189 5.88 -10.17 8.96
N ALA A 190 4.95 -10.75 8.22
CA ALA A 190 5.18 -11.91 7.35
C ALA A 190 5.87 -11.50 6.03
N VAL A 191 7.05 -10.89 6.16
CA VAL A 191 7.93 -10.49 5.06
C VAL A 191 9.37 -10.87 5.41
N SER A 192 10.15 -11.26 4.41
CA SER A 192 11.55 -11.71 4.57
C SER A 192 12.57 -10.61 4.29
N SER A 193 12.15 -9.35 4.23
CA SER A 193 13.01 -8.22 3.89
C SER A 193 12.64 -6.95 4.64
N ALA A 194 13.49 -5.92 4.52
CA ALA A 194 13.33 -4.61 5.13
C ALA A 194 12.86 -3.59 4.08
N PHE A 195 11.57 -3.60 3.74
CA PHE A 195 11.00 -2.67 2.77
C PHE A 195 11.09 -1.22 3.25
N HIS A 196 11.08 -0.27 2.30
CA HIS A 196 11.16 1.17 2.58
C HIS A 196 12.46 1.56 3.32
N SER A 197 13.53 0.83 3.05
CA SER A 197 14.87 1.05 3.60
C SER A 197 15.92 0.99 2.49
N ARG A 198 17.17 1.36 2.81
CA ARG A 198 18.29 1.26 1.86
C ARG A 198 18.58 -0.18 1.42
N MET A 199 18.09 -1.19 2.14
CA MET A 199 18.22 -2.59 1.72
C MET A 199 17.45 -2.89 0.42
N MET A 200 16.50 -2.03 0.04
CA MET A 200 15.79 -2.07 -1.24
C MET A 200 16.45 -1.26 -2.36
N ALA A 201 17.65 -0.69 -2.15
CA ALA A 201 18.34 0.05 -3.20
C ALA A 201 18.58 -0.77 -4.49
N PRO A 202 18.95 -2.07 -4.42
CA PRO A 202 19.05 -2.90 -5.63
C PRO A 202 17.70 -3.07 -6.34
N ALA A 203 16.60 -3.23 -5.59
CA ALA A 203 15.26 -3.31 -6.16
C ALA A 203 14.84 -1.99 -6.81
N ALA A 204 15.17 -0.84 -6.21
CA ALA A 204 14.86 0.47 -6.75
C ALA A 204 15.55 0.73 -8.09
N GLU A 205 16.83 0.35 -8.22
CA GLU A 205 17.58 0.50 -9.48
C GLU A 205 17.03 -0.43 -10.57
N GLU A 206 16.80 -1.69 -10.23
CA GLU A 206 16.21 -2.65 -11.18
C GLU A 206 14.80 -2.21 -11.63
N PHE A 207 13.99 -1.75 -10.68
CA PHE A 207 12.64 -1.27 -10.95
C PHE A 207 12.65 -0.02 -11.83
N ARG A 208 13.51 0.97 -11.54
CA ARG A 208 13.70 2.18 -12.35
C ARG A 208 13.96 1.81 -13.81
N ALA A 209 14.93 0.92 -14.05
CA ALA A 209 15.25 0.47 -15.40
C ALA A 209 14.08 -0.25 -16.08
N ALA A 210 13.32 -1.05 -15.34
CA ALA A 210 12.20 -1.82 -15.88
C ALA A 210 10.99 -0.97 -16.29
N ILE A 211 10.82 0.23 -15.72
CA ILE A 211 9.68 1.11 -16.02
C ILE A 211 10.07 2.38 -16.79
N ALA A 212 11.32 2.50 -17.24
CA ALA A 212 11.84 3.71 -17.89
C ALA A 212 11.03 4.15 -19.12
N ASP A 213 10.46 3.20 -19.86
CA ASP A 213 9.68 3.46 -21.08
C ASP A 213 8.15 3.44 -20.83
N VAL A 214 7.71 3.30 -19.57
CA VAL A 214 6.28 3.33 -19.25
C VAL A 214 5.74 4.74 -19.45
N LYS A 215 4.66 4.84 -20.21
CA LYS A 215 3.99 6.12 -20.44
C LYS A 215 3.32 6.61 -19.15
N THR A 216 3.63 7.85 -18.79
CA THR A 216 3.00 8.57 -17.69
C THR A 216 2.09 9.67 -18.22
N ASN A 217 0.99 9.96 -17.53
CA ASN A 217 0.05 11.02 -17.89
C ASN A 217 -0.24 11.93 -16.68
N PRO A 218 -0.71 13.17 -16.90
CA PRO A 218 -1.13 14.05 -15.81
C PRO A 218 -2.24 13.44 -14.95
N LEU A 219 -2.17 13.68 -13.64
CA LEU A 219 -3.15 13.17 -12.69
C LEU A 219 -4.48 13.93 -12.80
N SER A 220 -5.59 13.20 -12.77
CA SER A 220 -6.95 13.76 -12.84
C SER A 220 -7.40 14.49 -11.57
N LYS A 221 -6.82 14.14 -10.42
CA LYS A 221 -7.07 14.70 -9.09
C LYS A 221 -5.77 14.72 -8.28
N PRO A 222 -5.71 15.51 -7.19
CA PRO A 222 -4.60 15.44 -6.24
C PRO A 222 -4.31 14.01 -5.77
N PHE A 223 -3.05 13.63 -5.83
CA PHE A 223 -2.52 12.40 -5.24
C PHE A 223 -1.60 12.78 -4.09
N TYR A 224 -1.80 12.21 -2.91
CA TYR A 224 -0.94 12.47 -1.76
C TYR A 224 0.15 11.42 -1.68
N SER A 225 1.38 11.87 -1.46
CA SER A 225 2.58 11.05 -1.46
C SER A 225 2.95 10.57 -0.06
N ASN A 226 3.30 9.29 0.04
CA ASN A 226 3.89 8.64 1.18
C ASN A 226 5.25 9.24 1.58
N LEU A 227 6.02 9.80 0.65
CA LEU A 227 7.39 10.30 0.90
C LEU A 227 7.38 11.51 1.83
N ASN A 228 6.45 12.43 1.58
CA ASN A 228 6.45 13.76 2.18
C ASN A 228 5.08 14.21 2.71
N ALA A 229 4.05 13.36 2.61
CA ALA A 229 2.69 13.61 3.04
C ALA A 229 2.03 14.85 2.41
N LYS A 230 2.43 15.21 1.18
CA LYS A 230 1.88 16.34 0.43
C LYS A 230 1.27 15.88 -0.90
N PRO A 231 0.40 16.70 -1.51
CA PRO A 231 0.03 16.52 -2.91
C PRO A 231 1.29 16.45 -3.77
N LEU A 232 1.34 15.45 -4.64
CA LEU A 232 2.43 15.27 -5.59
C LEU A 232 2.43 16.42 -6.60
N ASP A 233 3.61 16.97 -6.87
CA ASP A 233 3.78 18.02 -7.86
C ASP A 233 3.46 17.46 -9.26
N PRO A 234 2.59 18.11 -10.07
CA PRO A 234 2.27 17.69 -11.43
C PRO A 234 3.48 17.50 -12.35
N ASP A 235 4.58 18.22 -12.10
CA ASP A 235 5.81 18.14 -12.90
C ASP A 235 6.80 17.07 -12.38
N THR A 236 6.40 16.26 -11.40
CA THR A 236 7.24 15.18 -10.87
C THR A 236 7.53 14.13 -11.93
N ASP A 237 8.81 13.76 -12.06
CA ASP A 237 9.20 12.54 -12.76
C ASP A 237 8.70 11.32 -11.98
N LEU A 238 7.62 10.70 -12.47
CA LEU A 238 7.00 9.56 -11.80
C LEU A 238 7.90 8.32 -11.75
N VAL A 239 8.81 8.13 -12.71
CA VAL A 239 9.72 6.97 -12.69
C VAL A 239 10.70 7.13 -11.54
N GLU A 240 11.32 8.30 -11.42
CA GLU A 240 12.26 8.60 -10.32
C GLU A 240 11.56 8.64 -8.95
N TYR A 241 10.34 9.18 -8.91
CA TYR A 241 9.50 9.16 -7.72
C TYR A 241 9.26 7.73 -7.24
N LEU A 242 8.80 6.84 -8.12
CA LEU A 242 8.48 5.47 -7.74
C LEU A 242 9.73 4.68 -7.37
N ALA A 243 10.87 4.89 -8.02
CA ALA A 243 12.14 4.29 -7.60
C ALA A 243 12.55 4.75 -6.19
N THR A 244 12.39 6.05 -5.90
CA THR A 244 12.68 6.63 -4.58
C THR A 244 11.71 6.11 -3.52
N HIS A 245 10.45 5.87 -3.88
CA HIS A 245 9.41 5.34 -2.98
C HIS A 245 9.78 3.99 -2.38
N LEU A 246 10.44 3.10 -3.13
CA LEU A 246 10.85 1.76 -2.64
C LEU A 246 11.81 1.81 -1.44
N ILE A 247 12.58 2.90 -1.32
CA ILE A 247 13.62 3.07 -0.28
C ILE A 247 13.27 4.17 0.73
N SER A 248 12.09 4.79 0.59
CA SER A 248 11.65 5.90 1.43
C SER A 248 10.56 5.46 2.40
N PRO A 249 10.49 6.07 3.60
CA PRO A 249 9.46 5.73 4.57
C PRO A 249 8.05 6.09 4.08
N VAL A 250 7.04 5.41 4.62
CA VAL A 250 5.61 5.67 4.36
C VAL A 250 5.03 6.52 5.48
N ARG A 251 4.68 7.77 5.18
CA ARG A 251 4.13 8.76 6.14
C ARG A 251 2.59 8.80 6.15
N PHE A 252 1.93 7.64 6.28
CA PHE A 252 0.47 7.53 6.13
C PHE A 252 -0.33 8.37 7.14
N HIS A 253 0.11 8.48 8.40
CA HIS A 253 -0.60 9.32 9.37
C HIS A 253 -0.58 10.80 8.99
N GLU A 254 0.59 11.30 8.58
CA GLU A 254 0.76 12.67 8.12
C GLU A 254 -0.02 12.92 6.82
N GLU A 255 -0.04 11.94 5.91
CA GLU A 255 -0.78 11.98 4.64
C GLU A 255 -2.28 12.18 4.87
N VAL A 256 -2.88 11.42 5.80
CA VAL A 256 -4.29 11.60 6.18
C VAL A 256 -4.53 12.94 6.89
N SER A 257 -3.60 13.40 7.71
CA SER A 257 -3.67 14.70 8.37
C SER A 257 -3.66 15.86 7.36
N ALA A 258 -2.83 15.75 6.32
CA ALA A 258 -2.78 16.72 5.23
C ALA A 258 -4.09 16.73 4.42
N MET A 259 -4.61 15.55 4.07
CA MET A 259 -5.92 15.44 3.41
C MET A 259 -7.06 16.10 4.21
N LEU A 260 -7.09 15.88 5.53
CA LEU A 260 -8.05 16.52 6.43
C LEU A 260 -7.91 18.04 6.44
N SER A 261 -6.68 18.55 6.44
CA SER A 261 -6.39 19.99 6.39
C SER A 261 -6.88 20.63 5.09
N ASP A 262 -6.92 19.85 4.00
CA ASP A 262 -7.43 20.26 2.68
C ASP A 262 -8.96 20.07 2.52
N GLY A 263 -9.64 19.69 3.63
CA GLY A 263 -11.09 19.57 3.73
C GLY A 263 -11.65 18.20 3.32
N ILE A 264 -10.81 17.17 3.22
CA ILE A 264 -11.25 15.78 2.98
C ILE A 264 -11.64 15.15 4.30
N GLU A 265 -12.93 14.87 4.47
CA GLU A 265 -13.48 14.31 5.72
C GLU A 265 -14.03 12.89 5.53
N ARG A 266 -14.14 12.42 4.28
CA ARG A 266 -14.59 11.07 3.92
C ARG A 266 -13.47 10.29 3.22
N PHE A 267 -13.21 9.09 3.69
CA PHE A 267 -12.22 8.18 3.14
C PHE A 267 -12.87 6.86 2.72
N VAL A 268 -12.59 6.40 1.51
CA VAL A 268 -13.05 5.11 1.00
C VAL A 268 -11.84 4.26 0.65
N GLU A 269 -11.56 3.24 1.45
CA GLU A 269 -10.51 2.24 1.21
C GLU A 269 -10.98 1.22 0.17
N LEU A 270 -10.26 1.14 -0.94
CA LEU A 270 -10.49 0.22 -2.05
C LEU A 270 -9.36 -0.80 -2.04
N GLY A 271 -9.72 -2.07 -1.84
CA GLY A 271 -8.75 -3.14 -1.69
C GLY A 271 -9.16 -4.14 -0.62
N PRO A 272 -8.38 -5.22 -0.46
CA PRO A 272 -8.71 -6.27 0.49
C PRO A 272 -8.51 -5.79 1.93
N ASN A 273 -9.30 -6.34 2.85
CA ASN A 273 -9.35 -5.96 4.25
C ASN A 273 -9.62 -4.46 4.48
N LYS A 274 -9.67 -4.06 5.75
CA LYS A 274 -10.03 -2.69 6.19
C LYS A 274 -8.92 -2.00 7.00
N VAL A 275 -7.66 -2.23 6.62
CA VAL A 275 -6.50 -1.82 7.41
C VAL A 275 -6.42 -0.29 7.49
N LEU A 276 -6.52 0.40 6.35
CA LEU A 276 -6.43 1.86 6.28
C LEU A 276 -7.65 2.51 6.93
N THR A 277 -8.84 1.95 6.73
CA THR A 277 -10.08 2.37 7.40
C THR A 277 -9.92 2.36 8.92
N MET A 278 -9.29 1.31 9.47
CA MET A 278 -9.04 1.23 10.91
C MET A 278 -8.00 2.26 11.38
N LEU A 279 -6.93 2.49 10.62
CA LEU A 279 -5.92 3.50 10.93
C LEU A 279 -6.52 4.91 10.94
N VAL A 280 -7.30 5.26 9.91
CA VAL A 280 -7.99 6.56 9.82
C VAL A 280 -8.93 6.75 11.02
N LYS A 281 -9.80 5.78 11.31
CA LYS A 281 -10.76 5.88 12.44
C LYS A 281 -10.10 6.00 13.81
N ARG A 282 -8.94 5.37 14.00
CA ARG A 282 -8.19 5.44 15.26
C ARG A 282 -7.46 6.77 15.40
N GLY A 283 -6.86 7.28 14.31
CA GLY A 283 -6.09 8.51 14.32
C GLY A 283 -6.95 9.78 14.30
N PHE A 284 -8.10 9.75 13.64
CA PHE A 284 -8.86 10.94 13.28
C PHE A 284 -10.36 10.73 13.55
N LYS A 285 -10.81 11.09 14.75
CA LYS A 285 -12.20 10.86 15.21
C LYS A 285 -13.25 11.63 14.38
N GLN A 286 -12.85 12.73 13.76
CA GLN A 286 -13.68 13.54 12.88
C GLN A 286 -13.85 12.94 11.48
N ALA A 287 -12.97 12.01 11.07
CA ALA A 287 -12.99 11.44 9.74
C ALA A 287 -14.00 10.29 9.64
N SER A 288 -14.78 10.27 8.56
CA SER A 288 -15.55 9.09 8.16
C SER A 288 -14.69 8.20 7.28
N ALA A 289 -14.64 6.90 7.58
CA ALA A 289 -13.92 5.94 6.75
C ALA A 289 -14.72 4.66 6.53
N MET A 290 -14.69 4.15 5.30
CA MET A 290 -15.33 2.91 4.89
C MET A 290 -14.41 2.14 3.96
N ASN A 291 -14.54 0.83 3.92
CA ASN A 291 -13.82 -0.03 2.98
C ASN A 291 -14.82 -0.62 1.98
N VAL A 292 -14.34 -0.93 0.77
CA VAL A 292 -15.02 -1.73 -0.26
C VAL A 292 -14.05 -2.82 -0.73
N GLU A 293 -14.37 -4.06 -0.38
CA GLU A 293 -13.62 -5.28 -0.76
C GLU A 293 -14.52 -6.38 -1.35
N ASN A 294 -15.84 -6.28 -1.16
CA ASN A 294 -16.84 -7.29 -1.50
C ASN A 294 -18.25 -6.68 -1.62
N LEU A 295 -19.28 -7.48 -1.91
CA LEU A 295 -20.64 -6.97 -2.13
C LEU A 295 -21.24 -6.35 -0.87
N LYS A 296 -20.99 -6.96 0.29
CA LYS A 296 -21.50 -6.47 1.58
C LYS A 296 -20.97 -5.07 1.90
N THR A 297 -19.68 -4.85 1.67
CA THR A 297 -19.02 -3.57 1.95
C THR A 297 -19.38 -2.50 0.90
N LEU A 298 -19.57 -2.91 -0.35
CA LEU A 298 -20.10 -2.05 -1.42
C LEU A 298 -21.52 -1.54 -1.12
N GLU A 299 -22.45 -2.43 -0.75
CA GLU A 299 -23.83 -2.02 -0.41
C GLU A 299 -23.87 -1.12 0.82
N LYS A 300 -22.98 -1.35 1.79
CA LYS A 300 -22.82 -0.45 2.93
C LYS A 300 -22.39 0.96 2.49
N LEU A 301 -21.46 1.08 1.53
CA LEU A 301 -21.06 2.38 0.98
C LEU A 301 -22.23 3.05 0.26
N LYS A 302 -22.96 2.33 -0.60
CA LYS A 302 -24.13 2.90 -1.29
C LYS A 302 -25.18 3.43 -0.32
N GLY A 303 -25.45 2.71 0.77
CA GLY A 303 -26.39 3.14 1.80
C GLY A 303 -25.92 4.31 2.67
N SER A 304 -24.67 4.77 2.55
CA SER A 304 -24.13 5.92 3.30
C SER A 304 -23.98 7.20 2.47
N LEU A 305 -24.22 7.13 1.16
CA LEU A 305 -24.27 8.26 0.24
C LEU A 305 -25.64 8.94 0.28
#